data_AF-A0AAV7K431-F1
#
_entry.id   AF-A0AAV7K431-F1
#
_cell.length_a   1.000
_cell.length_b   1.000
_cell.length_c   1.000
_cell.angle_alpha   90.00
_cell.angle_beta   90.00
_cell.angle_gamma   90.00
#
_symmetry.space_group_name_H-M   'P 1'
#
loop_
_entity.id
_entity.type
_entity.pdbx_description
1 polymer ?
#
loop_
_entity_poly.entity_id
_entity_poly.type
_entity_poly.pdbx_seq_one_letter_code
_entity_poly.pdbx_strand_id
1 'polypeptide(L)'
;MRWVSPHDACETLSATLPAVIDVLEDLIKVSGERSATARRMITQLNTRFVVHLCIFKFLPQICADVSAKLQGKSETLEKALQAIKTVCSWLVRLQIPWAEEV
;
A
#
# COMPACT_ATOMS: atom_id res chain seq x y z
N MET A 1 -13.01 7.30 13.71
CA MET A 1 -12.92 6.87 12.30
C MET A 1 -12.12 5.58 12.24
N ARG A 2 -12.70 4.47 11.76
CA ARG A 2 -12.08 3.12 11.82
C ARG A 2 -11.02 2.88 10.72
N TRP A 3 -11.02 3.71 9.67
CA TRP A 3 -10.14 3.61 8.49
C TRP A 3 -8.84 4.42 8.59
N VAL A 4 -8.68 5.25 9.62
CA VAL A 4 -7.46 6.07 9.83
C VAL A 4 -6.30 5.18 10.30
N SER A 5 -6.59 4.16 11.10
CA SER A 5 -5.57 3.26 11.67
C SER A 5 -4.75 2.48 10.62
N PRO A 6 -5.36 1.88 9.56
CA PRO A 6 -4.58 1.22 8.50
C PRO A 6 -3.75 2.17 7.65
N HIS A 7 -4.24 3.38 7.36
CA HIS A 7 -3.50 4.39 6.61
C HIS A 7 -2.27 4.85 7.38
N ASP A 8 -2.44 5.21 8.65
CA ASP A 8 -1.36 5.67 9.51
C ASP A 8 -0.32 4.56 9.77
N ALA A 9 -0.76 3.30 9.81
CA ALA A 9 0.13 2.15 9.85
C ALA A 9 0.97 2.03 8.57
N CYS A 10 0.38 2.25 7.39
CA CYS A 10 1.11 2.24 6.12
C CYS A 10 2.11 3.40 6.04
N GLU A 11 1.74 4.59 6.49
CA GLU A 11 2.65 5.75 6.58
C GLU A 11 3.83 5.47 7.50
N THR A 12 3.55 5.00 8.71
CA THR A 12 4.58 4.66 9.70
C THR A 12 5.51 3.57 9.17
N LEU A 13 4.94 2.53 8.56
CA LEU A 13 5.72 1.42 8.01
C LEU A 13 6.56 1.89 6.82
N SER A 14 6.01 2.73 5.93
CA SER A 14 6.76 3.29 4.81
C SER A 14 7.93 4.17 5.25
N ALA A 15 7.76 4.93 6.34
CA ALA A 15 8.81 5.78 6.90
C ALA A 15 9.90 4.98 7.63
N THR A 16 9.52 3.87 8.28
CA THR A 16 10.43 3.06 9.09
C THR A 16 11.09 1.92 8.32
N LEU A 17 10.56 1.55 7.15
CA LEU A 17 11.05 0.44 6.33
C LEU A 17 12.56 0.51 6.01
N PRO A 18 13.16 1.68 5.65
CA PRO A 18 14.59 1.75 5.41
C PRO A 18 15.41 1.34 6.63
N ALA A 19 15.06 1.84 7.82
CA ALA A 19 15.74 1.49 9.06
C ALA A 19 15.54 0.01 9.44
N VAL A 20 14.37 -0.56 9.14
CA VAL A 20 14.13 -2.00 9.32
C VAL A 20 15.04 -2.82 8.40
N ILE A 21 15.21 -2.41 7.15
CA ILE A 21 16.11 -3.07 6.20
C ILE A 21 17.56 -3.00 6.70
N ASP A 22 18.03 -1.83 7.13
CA ASP A 22 19.39 -1.64 7.66
C ASP A 22 19.67 -2.60 8.83
N VAL A 23 18.73 -2.67 9.78
CA VAL A 23 18.84 -3.58 10.95
C VAL A 23 18.84 -5.04 10.51
N LEU A 24 18.01 -5.43 9.55
CA LEU A 24 17.98 -6.80 9.04
C LEU A 24 19.29 -7.15 8.32
N GLU A 25 19.86 -6.23 7.53
CA GLU A 25 21.16 -6.43 6.88
C GLU A 25 22.29 -6.61 7.89
N ASP A 26 22.27 -5.88 9.00
CA ASP A 26 23.23 -6.06 10.08
C ASP A 26 23.06 -7.42 10.79
N LEU A 27 21.82 -7.84 11.05
CA LEU A 27 21.53 -9.16 11.64
C LEU A 27 21.94 -10.33 10.73
N ILE A 28 21.93 -10.13 9.42
CA ILE A 28 22.39 -11.13 8.43
C ILE A 28 23.90 -11.38 8.54
N LYS A 29 24.69 -10.35 8.89
CA LYS A 29 26.15 -10.46 9.05
C LYS A 29 26.53 -11.30 10.28
N VAL A 30 25.63 -11.41 11.26
CA VAL A 30 25.81 -12.27 12.44
C VAL A 30 25.52 -13.72 12.04
N SER A 31 26.26 -14.70 12.59
CA SER A 31 25.99 -16.12 12.38
C SER A 31 24.93 -16.67 13.34
N GLY A 32 24.17 -17.67 12.91
CA GLY A 32 23.20 -18.38 13.76
C GLY A 32 21.74 -18.10 13.39
N GLU A 33 20.84 -18.45 14.31
CA GLU A 33 19.38 -18.45 14.06
C GLU A 33 18.83 -17.05 13.70
N ARG A 34 19.38 -15.99 14.29
CA ARG A 34 19.01 -14.60 14.00
C ARG A 34 19.30 -14.21 12.55
N SER A 35 20.37 -14.74 11.96
CA SER A 35 20.71 -14.55 10.54
C SER A 35 19.66 -15.18 9.63
N ALA A 36 19.24 -16.41 9.94
CA ALA A 36 18.26 -17.15 9.16
C ALA A 36 16.90 -16.44 9.16
N THR A 37 16.47 -15.96 10.33
CA THR A 37 15.24 -15.17 10.46
C THR A 37 15.34 -13.85 9.69
N ALA A 38 16.45 -13.11 9.81
CA ALA A 38 16.62 -11.85 9.11
C ALA A 38 16.58 -12.00 7.58
N ARG A 39 17.23 -13.05 7.03
CA ARG A 39 17.15 -13.37 5.59
C ARG A 39 15.71 -13.64 5.13
N ARG A 40 14.95 -14.42 5.91
CA ARG A 40 13.54 -14.70 5.62
C ARG A 40 12.70 -13.42 5.60
N MET A 41 12.91 -12.54 6.58
CA MET A 41 12.20 -11.26 6.63
C MET A 41 12.56 -10.36 5.43
N ILE A 42 13.83 -10.25 5.06
CA ILE A 42 14.23 -9.50 3.84
C ILE A 42 13.57 -10.06 2.59
N THR A 43 13.50 -11.40 2.43
CA THR A 43 12.82 -11.99 1.26
C THR A 43 11.32 -11.71 1.22
N GLN A 44 10.69 -11.46 2.36
CA GLN A 44 9.29 -11.05 2.44
C GLN A 44 9.12 -9.54 2.16
N LEU A 45 10.09 -8.71 2.57
CA LEU A 45 10.19 -7.28 2.22
C LEU A 45 10.67 -7.06 0.78
N ASN A 46 10.22 -7.91 -0.15
CA ASN A 46 10.55 -7.80 -1.56
C ASN A 46 9.81 -6.64 -2.23
N THR A 47 10.15 -6.39 -3.50
CA THR A 47 9.54 -5.33 -4.32
C THR A 47 8.00 -5.39 -4.34
N ARG A 48 7.39 -6.57 -4.27
CA ARG A 48 5.92 -6.72 -4.25
C ARG A 48 5.32 -6.16 -2.97
N PHE A 49 5.93 -6.44 -1.82
CA PHE A 49 5.53 -5.87 -0.54
C PHE A 49 5.59 -4.34 -0.56
N VAL A 50 6.70 -3.78 -1.06
CA VAL A 50 6.89 -2.32 -1.17
C VAL A 50 5.83 -1.69 -2.09
N VAL A 51 5.57 -2.30 -3.25
CA VAL A 51 4.52 -1.84 -4.17
C VAL A 51 3.15 -1.87 -3.51
N HIS A 52 2.79 -2.94 -2.81
CA HIS A 52 1.52 -3.02 -2.08
C HIS A 52 1.43 -1.95 -0.99
N LEU A 53 2.48 -1.74 -0.20
CA LEU A 53 2.53 -0.71 0.84
C LEU A 53 2.28 0.68 0.26
N CYS A 54 2.94 1.01 -0.86
CA CYS A 54 2.70 2.27 -1.58
C CYS A 54 1.24 2.39 -2.04
N ILE A 55 0.69 1.35 -2.65
CA ILE A 55 -0.72 1.35 -3.10
C ILE A 55 -1.68 1.59 -1.92
N PHE A 56 -1.51 0.88 -0.81
CA PHE A 56 -2.36 1.03 0.37
C PHE A 56 -2.24 2.41 1.02
N LYS A 57 -1.05 3.02 0.96
CA LYS A 57 -0.83 4.41 1.36
C LYS A 57 -1.59 5.41 0.48
N PHE A 58 -1.57 5.23 -0.85
CA PHE A 58 -2.22 6.17 -1.78
C PHE A 58 -3.74 5.97 -1.93
N LEU A 59 -4.25 4.77 -1.68
CA LEU A 59 -5.66 4.45 -1.91
C LEU A 59 -6.63 5.38 -1.14
N PRO A 60 -6.42 5.71 0.15
CA PRO A 60 -7.28 6.63 0.87
C PRO A 60 -7.32 8.03 0.26
N GLN A 61 -6.18 8.56 -0.21
CA GLN A 61 -6.13 9.85 -0.88
C GLN A 61 -6.92 9.82 -2.19
N ILE A 62 -6.77 8.77 -3.00
CA ILE A 62 -7.54 8.60 -4.24
C ILE A 62 -9.04 8.55 -3.95
N CYS A 63 -9.45 7.82 -2.90
CA CYS A 63 -10.84 7.78 -2.47
C CYS A 63 -11.35 9.15 -2.01
N ALA A 64 -10.53 9.92 -1.28
CA ALA A 64 -10.87 11.27 -0.85
C ALA A 64 -11.04 12.23 -2.05
N ASP A 65 -10.13 12.17 -3.03
CA ASP A 65 -10.18 12.99 -4.24
C ASP A 65 -11.43 12.68 -5.08
N VAL A 66 -11.77 11.39 -5.24
CA VAL A 66 -13.00 10.97 -5.90
C VAL A 66 -14.22 11.48 -5.13
N SER A 67 -14.23 11.31 -3.80
CA SER A 67 -15.33 11.79 -2.95
C SER A 67 -15.54 13.29 -3.09
N ALA A 68 -14.47 14.09 -3.05
CA ALA A 68 -14.51 15.53 -3.21
C ALA A 68 -15.02 15.93 -4.61
N LYS A 69 -14.58 15.25 -5.68
CA LYS A 69 -15.09 15.48 -7.04
C LYS A 69 -16.59 15.19 -7.14
N LEU A 70 -17.05 14.08 -6.57
CA LEU A 70 -18.47 13.69 -6.58
C LEU A 70 -19.38 14.65 -5.82
N GLN A 71 -18.86 15.34 -4.80
CA GLN A 71 -19.59 16.35 -4.03
C GLN A 71 -19.60 17.74 -4.71
N GLY A 72 -18.89 17.90 -5.83
CA GLY A 72 -18.83 19.14 -6.59
C GLY A 72 -20.19 19.52 -7.21
N LYS A 73 -20.56 20.80 -7.12
CA LYS A 73 -21.84 21.32 -7.66
C LYS A 73 -21.96 21.25 -9.19
N SER A 74 -20.86 20.96 -9.90
CA SER A 74 -20.76 20.87 -11.36
C SER A 74 -20.84 19.44 -11.92
N GLU A 75 -20.97 18.45 -11.05
CA GLU A 75 -20.77 17.06 -11.43
C GLU A 75 -22.08 16.43 -11.90
N THR A 76 -22.09 15.98 -13.16
CA THR A 76 -23.18 15.14 -13.67
C THR A 76 -22.93 13.69 -13.25
N LEU A 77 -23.99 12.89 -13.15
CA LEU A 77 -23.91 11.45 -12.88
C LEU A 77 -22.95 10.73 -13.84
N GLU A 78 -22.87 11.18 -15.08
CA GLU A 78 -21.98 10.64 -16.10
C GLU A 78 -20.50 10.93 -15.82
N LYS A 79 -20.16 12.16 -15.40
CA LYS A 79 -18.79 12.51 -14.98
C LYS A 79 -18.38 11.75 -13.73
N ALA A 80 -19.31 11.62 -12.78
CA ALA A 80 -19.13 10.82 -11.57
C ALA A 80 -18.79 9.35 -11.89
N LEU A 81 -19.59 8.74 -12.77
CA LEU A 81 -19.37 7.36 -13.21
C LEU A 81 -18.02 7.20 -13.92
N GLN A 82 -17.65 8.17 -14.75
CA GLN A 82 -16.37 8.15 -15.46
C GLN A 82 -15.18 8.23 -14.50
N ALA A 83 -15.24 9.09 -13.48
CA ALA A 83 -14.19 9.20 -12.46
C ALA A 83 -13.99 7.89 -11.69
N ILE A 84 -15.07 7.23 -11.30
CA ILE A 84 -15.02 5.92 -10.62
C ILE A 84 -14.42 4.87 -11.56
N LYS A 85 -14.88 4.79 -12.81
CA LYS A 85 -14.35 3.84 -13.81
C LYS A 85 -12.85 4.01 -14.02
N THR A 86 -12.37 5.24 -14.12
CA THR A 86 -10.93 5.52 -14.28
C THR A 86 -10.13 4.99 -13.10
N VAL A 87 -10.56 5.25 -11.86
CA VAL A 87 -9.88 4.74 -10.66
C VAL A 87 -9.91 3.21 -10.59
N CYS A 88 -11.05 2.58 -10.83
CA CYS A 88 -11.15 1.12 -10.86
C CYS A 88 -10.22 0.50 -11.92
N SER A 89 -10.18 1.08 -13.13
CA SER A 89 -9.30 0.60 -14.20
C SER A 89 -7.81 0.71 -13.83
N TRP A 90 -7.42 1.76 -13.12
CA TRP A 90 -6.06 1.95 -12.63
C TRP A 90 -5.72 0.91 -11.55
N LEU A 91 -6.63 0.65 -10.60
CA LEU A 91 -6.45 -0.38 -9.57
C LEU A 91 -6.31 -1.78 -10.16
N VAL A 92 -7.08 -2.12 -11.19
CA VAL A 92 -6.97 -3.41 -11.89
C VAL A 92 -5.60 -3.56 -12.59
N ARG A 93 -5.09 -2.48 -13.21
CA ARG A 93 -3.76 -2.50 -13.86
C ARG A 93 -2.61 -2.69 -12.89
N LEU A 94 -2.79 -2.34 -11.62
CA LEU A 94 -1.77 -2.53 -10.59
C LEU A 94 -1.59 -4.00 -10.17
N GLN A 95 -2.33 -4.94 -10.76
CA GLN A 95 -2.28 -6.37 -10.45
C GLN A 95 -2.32 -6.66 -8.94
N ILE A 96 -3.06 -5.84 -8.18
CA ILE A 96 -3.28 -6.14 -6.77
C ILE A 96 -4.13 -7.42 -6.77
N PRO A 97 -3.63 -8.55 -6.26
CA PRO A 97 -4.38 -9.80 -6.24
C PRO A 97 -5.46 -9.67 -5.15
N TRP A 98 -6.53 -8.94 -5.45
CA TRP A 98 -7.74 -9.05 -4.65
C TRP A 98 -8.39 -10.38 -5.05
N ALA A 99 -8.37 -11.36 -4.15
CA ALA A 99 -9.11 -12.63 -4.21
C ALA A 99 -8.51 -13.79 -5.03
N GLU A 100 -7.44 -14.42 -4.51
CA GLU A 100 -7.24 -15.87 -4.74
C GLU A 100 -7.29 -16.72 -3.46
N GLU A 101 -7.50 -16.13 -2.28
CA GLU A 101 -7.67 -16.88 -1.03
C GLU A 101 -8.83 -16.31 -0.20
N VAL A 102 -10.03 -16.83 -0.48
CA VAL A 102 -11.12 -17.01 0.51
C VAL A 102 -11.56 -18.46 0.43
#